data_AF-A0A9P0XK36-F1
#
_entry.id   AF-A0A9P0XK36-F1
#
_cell.length_a   1.000
_cell.length_b   1.000
_cell.length_c   1.000
_cell.angle_alpha   90.00
_cell.angle_beta   90.00
_cell.angle_gamma   90.00
#
_symmetry.space_group_name_H-M   'P 1'
#
loop_
_entity.id
_entity.type
_entity.pdbx_description
1 polymer ?
#
loop_
_entity_poly.entity_id
_entity_poly.type
_entity_poly.pdbx_seq_one_letter_code
_entity_poly.pdbx_strand_id
1 'polypeptide(L)'
;MGDGQDMEDFEMLKALYDFEATLAKTLSFCEGEYFYLQQTNTKQRNWWHVINRKGQVGFVPSNYVAEVKVDPEYFLGFLNDCIKSLSENPAMSQKQEIVVRLNEKRKQVQFLVKPHKKQQAPKPPLRLDDNTPPNGVSPCFDLRPVVSQQYISEEKESPTKSLNDSNCKGIFLTDEEKMKGSKATSNQVSSDTDNQDDSQDSSESIKPNAIYEIVQAVRRETQLSHEMSRVAVETVLISLREFLPGGAARSIIDALLREANSNITCPKNAIDAAPDALRMMTALNSLSKAANDAQQRGWALHDDAHDIQTQLLELISVMSNADVNISQHVLSSHRYAYVSTLVQYYQMETRWPLRQLLLQAFGVMCGLERTALATLALSALPAEIARDIRDNPRAVSRLSHSALLLSMVLSMGDTLPITHFDQLGVEFAQFLLELIENPPETDVDEQIPDLFLTLLLAYNLQFENPFENMLLDALETIDNAKTFCEKILLLLNREEDPVRIFDHEPAPRHSVLKLAIDVFSRKKTAEHFYTNDVKVAIDIIVRQLADLSAGDTRREHYLRILQGIIRNTEYSSHLHRRDDLLRCFARIFCEEGECSREDQVLVRAISNEFPQFFKA
;
A
#
# COMPACT_ATOMS: atom_id res chain seq x y z
N MET A 1 21.99 5.37 8.80
CA MET A 1 22.81 6.15 7.85
C MET A 1 21.91 6.52 6.69
N GLY A 2 21.26 7.67 6.79
CA GLY A 2 20.49 8.27 5.72
C GLY A 2 21.04 9.66 5.52
N ASP A 3 21.80 9.85 4.46
CA ASP A 3 22.28 11.14 3.97
C ASP A 3 22.37 10.98 2.46
N GLY A 4 21.38 11.50 1.75
CA GLY A 4 21.31 11.35 0.29
C GLY A 4 20.28 12.24 -0.38
N GLN A 5 19.21 12.65 0.30
CA GLN A 5 18.13 13.42 -0.33
C GLN A 5 18.21 14.95 -0.09
N ASP A 6 18.96 15.44 0.91
CA ASP A 6 19.09 16.89 1.20
C ASP A 6 20.18 17.58 0.34
N MET A 7 20.83 16.86 -0.58
CA MET A 7 22.08 17.29 -1.20
C MET A 7 21.95 18.07 -2.52
N GLU A 8 20.78 18.12 -3.16
CA GLU A 8 20.60 18.70 -4.51
C GLU A 8 20.06 20.15 -4.54
N ASP A 9 19.69 20.75 -3.41
CA ASP A 9 18.85 21.96 -3.43
C ASP A 9 19.54 23.27 -3.88
N PHE A 10 20.87 23.32 -3.91
CA PHE A 10 21.66 24.51 -4.27
C PHE A 10 22.77 24.24 -5.30
N GLU A 11 22.57 23.25 -6.17
CA GLU A 11 23.53 22.91 -7.22
C GLU A 11 23.39 23.83 -8.45
N MET A 12 24.53 24.30 -8.95
CA MET A 12 24.66 25.11 -10.17
C MET A 12 25.74 24.54 -11.07
N LEU A 13 25.76 24.96 -12.32
CA LEU A 13 26.84 24.63 -13.25
C LEU A 13 27.84 25.77 -13.33
N LYS A 14 29.13 25.49 -13.21
CA LYS A 14 30.22 26.45 -13.38
C LYS A 14 31.04 26.11 -14.63
N ALA A 15 31.28 27.08 -15.50
CA ALA A 15 32.17 26.93 -16.65
C ALA A 15 33.61 26.70 -16.19
N LEU A 16 34.23 25.64 -16.73
CA LEU A 16 35.64 25.30 -16.50
C LEU A 16 36.58 25.89 -17.56
N TYR A 17 36.05 26.23 -18.73
CA TYR A 17 36.80 26.77 -19.86
C TYR A 17 35.95 27.78 -20.63
N ASP A 18 36.60 28.67 -21.37
CA ASP A 18 35.92 29.55 -22.34
C ASP A 18 35.30 28.73 -23.47
N PHE A 19 34.10 29.11 -23.92
CA PHE A 19 33.40 28.47 -25.03
C PHE A 19 32.76 29.52 -25.94
N GLU A 20 33.05 29.42 -27.24
CA GLU A 20 32.46 30.27 -28.28
C GLU A 20 31.43 29.47 -29.09
N ALA A 21 30.17 29.88 -29.01
CA ALA A 21 29.06 29.23 -29.70
C ALA A 21 29.17 29.39 -31.22
N THR A 22 29.32 28.27 -31.92
CA THR A 22 29.30 28.21 -33.39
C THR A 22 27.96 27.72 -33.96
N LEU A 23 27.11 27.13 -33.10
CA LEU A 23 25.83 26.54 -33.47
C LEU A 23 24.66 27.41 -33.01
N ALA A 24 23.61 27.50 -33.84
CA ALA A 24 22.38 28.18 -33.44
C ALA A 24 21.77 27.49 -32.20
N LYS A 25 21.35 28.29 -31.20
CA LYS A 25 20.83 27.85 -29.88
C LYS A 25 21.87 27.38 -28.86
N THR A 26 23.17 27.52 -29.14
CA THR A 26 24.23 27.35 -28.13
C THR A 26 24.63 28.70 -27.51
N LEU A 27 25.10 28.70 -26.26
CA LEU A 27 25.50 29.92 -25.55
C LEU A 27 27.03 30.04 -25.54
N SER A 28 27.56 31.21 -25.90
CA SER A 28 28.97 31.55 -25.63
C SER A 28 29.12 31.98 -24.17
N PHE A 29 30.20 31.56 -23.52
CA PHE A 29 30.48 31.89 -22.12
C PHE A 29 31.99 31.87 -21.83
N CYS A 30 32.39 32.59 -20.77
CA CYS A 30 33.77 32.56 -20.28
C CYS A 30 33.93 31.59 -19.10
N GLU A 31 35.17 31.15 -18.85
CA GLU A 31 35.55 30.38 -17.69
C GLU A 31 35.10 31.07 -16.39
N GLY A 32 34.48 30.31 -15.50
CA GLY A 32 33.99 30.79 -14.21
C GLY A 32 32.56 31.35 -14.21
N GLU A 33 31.87 31.41 -15.37
CA GLU A 33 30.44 31.72 -15.41
C GLU A 33 29.57 30.63 -14.79
N TYR A 34 28.43 31.03 -14.21
CA TYR A 34 27.47 30.12 -13.56
C TYR A 34 26.16 30.01 -14.35
N PHE A 35 25.57 28.82 -14.35
CA PHE A 35 24.30 28.52 -15.00
C PHE A 35 23.35 27.74 -14.09
N TYR A 36 22.05 27.96 -14.32
CA TYR A 36 20.98 27.15 -13.74
C TYR A 36 20.55 26.07 -14.75
N LEU A 37 20.55 24.81 -14.33
CA LEU A 37 20.21 23.67 -15.16
C LEU A 37 18.68 23.52 -15.29
N GLN A 38 18.15 23.48 -16.52
CA GLN A 38 16.72 23.41 -16.76
C GLN A 38 16.23 21.98 -17.07
N GLN A 39 17.01 21.19 -17.81
CA GLN A 39 16.63 19.83 -18.19
C GLN A 39 17.88 18.96 -18.43
N THR A 40 17.90 17.78 -17.81
CA THR A 40 18.96 16.75 -17.95
C THR A 40 18.66 15.73 -19.04
N ASN A 41 17.38 15.47 -19.34
CA ASN A 41 16.96 14.51 -20.35
C ASN A 41 16.82 15.17 -21.73
N THR A 42 17.95 15.42 -22.38
CA THR A 42 17.98 15.80 -23.80
C THR A 42 18.43 14.59 -24.61
N LYS A 43 17.84 14.36 -25.80
CA LYS A 43 18.20 13.23 -26.69
C LYS A 43 19.69 13.24 -27.13
N GLN A 44 20.47 14.24 -26.72
CA GLN A 44 21.89 14.39 -26.99
C GLN A 44 22.67 14.31 -25.67
N ARG A 45 23.22 13.13 -25.35
CA ARG A 45 23.89 12.82 -24.07
C ARG A 45 25.01 13.78 -23.62
N ASN A 46 25.47 14.70 -24.45
CA ASN A 46 26.62 15.58 -24.19
C ASN A 46 26.27 17.08 -24.08
N TRP A 47 25.00 17.48 -24.21
CA TRP A 47 24.58 18.89 -24.18
C TRP A 47 23.53 19.14 -23.09
N TRP A 48 23.79 20.14 -22.25
CA TRP A 48 22.91 20.52 -21.16
C TRP A 48 22.16 21.79 -21.50
N HIS A 49 20.87 21.82 -21.19
CA HIS A 49 20.02 22.98 -21.44
C HIS A 49 19.97 23.86 -20.19
N VAL A 50 20.50 25.08 -20.31
CA VAL A 50 20.80 25.93 -19.15
C VAL A 50 20.33 27.36 -19.35
N ILE A 51 20.26 28.09 -18.24
CA ILE A 51 19.93 29.52 -18.18
C ILE A 51 21.10 30.26 -17.53
N ASN A 52 21.62 31.30 -18.20
CA ASN A 52 22.68 32.14 -17.64
C ASN A 52 22.11 33.31 -16.83
N ARG A 53 22.98 34.02 -16.09
CA ARG A 53 22.59 35.19 -15.26
C ARG A 53 21.91 36.32 -16.04
N LYS A 54 22.15 36.40 -17.36
CA LYS A 54 21.56 37.39 -18.27
C LYS A 54 20.17 36.97 -18.78
N GLY A 55 19.63 35.84 -18.31
CA GLY A 55 18.33 35.31 -18.73
C GLY A 55 18.33 34.70 -20.13
N GLN A 56 19.50 34.39 -20.71
CA GLN A 56 19.60 33.71 -22.00
C GLN A 56 19.53 32.21 -21.77
N VAL A 57 18.79 31.53 -22.65
CA VAL A 57 18.53 30.09 -22.59
C VAL A 57 19.17 29.44 -23.79
N GLY A 58 19.89 28.34 -23.58
CA GLY A 58 20.50 27.58 -24.66
C GLY A 58 21.31 26.39 -24.17
N PHE A 59 21.99 25.74 -25.11
CA PHE A 59 22.77 24.54 -24.84
C PHE A 59 24.23 24.85 -24.54
N VAL A 60 24.79 24.17 -23.54
CA VAL A 60 26.22 24.18 -23.20
C VAL A 60 26.79 22.76 -23.22
N PRO A 61 28.04 22.55 -23.65
CA PRO A 61 28.67 21.23 -23.62
C PRO A 61 28.92 20.77 -22.19
N SER A 62 28.45 19.57 -21.85
CA SER A 62 28.61 18.98 -20.50
C SER A 62 30.08 18.86 -20.03
N ASN A 63 31.03 18.70 -20.96
CA ASN A 63 32.46 18.62 -20.65
C ASN A 63 33.15 19.98 -20.40
N TYR A 64 32.44 21.09 -20.59
CA TYR A 64 32.94 22.45 -20.35
C TYR A 64 32.44 23.05 -19.03
N VAL A 65 31.58 22.32 -18.32
CA VAL A 65 30.94 22.78 -17.08
C VAL A 65 31.06 21.71 -16.01
N ALA A 66 31.08 22.12 -14.74
CA ALA A 66 31.03 21.22 -13.58
C ALA A 66 29.89 21.62 -12.66
N GLU A 67 29.27 20.64 -12.02
CA GLU A 67 28.30 20.86 -10.95
C GLU A 67 29.04 21.37 -9.69
N VAL A 68 28.57 22.50 -9.16
CA VAL A 68 29.15 23.19 -8.01
C VAL A 68 28.02 23.62 -7.08
N LYS A 69 28.21 23.36 -5.78
CA LYS A 69 27.32 23.87 -4.72
C LYS A 69 27.66 25.32 -4.41
N VAL A 70 26.65 26.17 -4.40
CA VAL A 70 26.81 27.60 -4.10
C VAL A 70 26.10 27.98 -2.81
N ASP A 71 26.53 29.10 -2.22
CA ASP A 71 25.89 29.66 -1.04
C ASP A 71 24.41 30.01 -1.34
N PRO A 72 23.46 29.73 -0.41
CA PRO A 72 22.03 30.01 -0.62
C PRO A 72 21.72 31.49 -0.93
N GLU A 73 22.47 32.44 -0.35
CA GLU A 73 22.29 33.86 -0.66
C GLU A 73 22.77 34.20 -2.08
N TYR A 74 23.87 33.59 -2.51
CA TYR A 74 24.38 33.73 -3.88
C TYR A 74 23.41 33.12 -4.90
N PHE A 75 22.86 31.95 -4.62
CA PHE A 75 21.87 31.28 -5.47
C PHE A 75 20.58 32.12 -5.62
N LEU A 76 20.08 32.68 -4.51
CA LEU A 76 18.96 33.62 -4.53
C LEU A 76 19.25 34.88 -5.36
N GLY A 77 20.46 35.44 -5.21
CA GLY A 77 20.91 36.58 -6.01
C GLY A 77 20.90 36.25 -7.50
N PHE A 78 21.45 35.09 -7.88
CA PHE A 78 21.47 34.62 -9.25
C PHE A 78 20.06 34.45 -9.84
N LEU A 79 19.14 33.80 -9.12
CA LEU A 79 17.76 33.61 -9.57
C LEU A 79 17.02 34.95 -9.76
N ASN A 80 17.22 35.91 -8.84
CA ASN A 80 16.60 37.23 -8.96
C ASN A 80 17.10 37.99 -10.19
N ASP A 81 18.41 37.94 -10.46
CA ASP A 81 18.99 38.57 -11.65
C ASP A 81 18.47 37.93 -12.94
N CYS A 82 18.39 36.59 -12.99
CA CYS A 82 17.81 35.86 -14.12
C CYS A 82 16.36 36.27 -14.39
N ILE A 83 15.51 36.30 -13.35
CA ILE A 83 14.09 36.67 -13.48
C ILE A 83 13.96 38.12 -13.95
N LYS A 84 14.79 39.02 -13.44
CA LYS A 84 14.80 40.44 -13.83
C LYS A 84 15.20 40.59 -15.30
N SER A 85 16.31 40.01 -15.72
CA SER A 85 16.78 40.10 -17.12
C SER A 85 15.82 39.42 -18.10
N LEU A 86 15.17 38.32 -17.70
CA LEU A 86 14.09 37.71 -18.49
C LEU A 86 12.90 38.65 -18.63
N SER A 87 12.53 39.39 -17.58
CA SER A 87 11.40 40.34 -17.61
C SER A 87 11.62 41.50 -18.60
N GLU A 88 12.86 42.00 -18.68
CA GLU A 88 13.25 43.17 -19.49
C GLU A 88 13.37 42.88 -21.01
N ASN A 89 13.51 41.61 -21.42
CA ASN A 89 13.57 41.21 -22.84
C ASN A 89 12.25 40.54 -23.30
N PRO A 90 11.43 41.15 -24.20
CA PRO A 90 10.09 40.67 -24.53
C PRO A 90 9.99 39.63 -25.68
N ALA A 91 11.09 39.14 -26.24
CA ALA A 91 11.09 38.46 -27.55
C ALA A 91 11.07 36.90 -27.55
N MET A 92 10.54 36.21 -26.53
CA MET A 92 10.57 34.72 -26.47
C MET A 92 9.21 34.09 -26.09
N SER A 93 8.72 33.15 -26.91
CA SER A 93 7.43 32.45 -26.76
C SER A 93 7.34 31.48 -25.57
N GLN A 94 8.47 31.09 -24.98
CA GLN A 94 8.56 30.18 -23.81
C GLN A 94 8.84 30.92 -22.49
N LYS A 95 8.86 32.27 -22.50
CA LYS A 95 9.24 33.10 -21.34
C LYS A 95 8.34 32.89 -20.12
N GLN A 96 7.04 32.71 -20.32
CA GLN A 96 6.07 32.65 -19.21
C GLN A 96 6.29 31.40 -18.33
N GLU A 97 6.54 30.25 -18.95
CA GLU A 97 6.77 28.97 -18.25
C GLU A 97 8.10 29.00 -17.47
N ILE A 98 9.16 29.51 -18.10
CA ILE A 98 10.48 29.62 -17.48
C ILE A 98 10.45 30.55 -16.26
N VAL A 99 9.75 31.68 -16.37
CA VAL A 99 9.61 32.64 -15.26
C VAL A 99 8.79 32.05 -14.11
N VAL A 100 7.75 31.26 -14.37
CA VAL A 100 6.98 30.59 -13.32
C VAL A 100 7.87 29.60 -12.56
N ARG A 101 8.61 28.74 -13.27
CA ARG A 101 9.50 27.74 -12.66
C ARG A 101 10.64 28.37 -11.83
N LEU A 102 11.26 29.43 -12.35
CA LEU A 102 12.30 30.17 -11.60
C LEU A 102 11.72 30.86 -10.35
N ASN A 103 10.47 31.35 -10.41
CA ASN A 103 9.79 31.94 -9.26
C ASN A 103 9.43 30.90 -8.18
N GLU A 104 9.05 29.70 -8.57
CA GLU A 104 8.80 28.58 -7.66
C GLU A 104 10.08 28.16 -6.93
N LYS A 105 11.18 27.93 -7.66
CA LYS A 105 12.47 27.59 -7.05
C LYS A 105 13.00 28.72 -6.16
N ARG A 106 12.82 29.99 -6.55
CA ARG A 106 13.14 31.14 -5.69
C ARG A 106 12.34 31.12 -4.38
N LYS A 107 11.03 30.85 -4.41
CA LYS A 107 10.19 30.78 -3.21
C LYS A 107 10.63 29.66 -2.26
N GLN A 108 11.00 28.51 -2.82
CA GLN A 108 11.55 27.37 -2.06
C GLN A 108 12.84 27.77 -1.33
N VAL A 109 13.81 28.35 -2.05
CA VAL A 109 15.08 28.77 -1.47
C VAL A 109 14.90 29.92 -0.46
N GLN A 110 13.98 30.86 -0.71
CA GLN A 110 13.73 31.98 0.19
C GLN A 110 13.10 31.54 1.52
N PHE A 111 12.37 30.42 1.54
CA PHE A 111 11.85 29.84 2.77
C PHE A 111 12.99 29.29 3.66
N LEU A 112 14.05 28.76 3.04
CA LEU A 112 15.21 28.17 3.72
C LEU A 112 16.20 29.21 4.30
N VAL A 113 16.23 30.44 3.76
CA VAL A 113 17.27 31.47 4.07
C VAL A 113 16.84 32.49 5.16
N LYS A 114 15.62 32.43 5.72
CA LYS A 114 15.19 33.42 6.75
C LYS A 114 15.90 33.23 8.11
N PRO A 115 16.49 34.27 8.72
CA PRO A 115 17.16 34.16 10.01
C PRO A 115 16.21 34.28 11.22
N HIS A 116 16.37 33.40 12.20
CA HIS A 116 15.80 33.53 13.55
C HIS A 116 16.31 34.80 14.26
N LYS A 117 15.41 35.69 14.72
CA LYS A 117 15.74 36.75 15.69
C LYS A 117 15.54 36.25 17.13
N LYS A 118 16.56 36.46 17.96
CA LYS A 118 16.64 36.12 19.41
C LYS A 118 15.50 36.74 20.23
N GLN A 119 14.91 35.94 21.12
CA GLN A 119 13.87 36.32 22.09
C GLN A 119 14.42 37.23 23.21
N GLN A 120 13.65 38.25 23.60
CA GLN A 120 13.84 39.05 24.82
C GLN A 120 12.65 38.80 25.77
N ALA A 121 12.93 38.76 27.08
CA ALA A 121 12.04 38.27 28.13
C ALA A 121 10.65 38.96 28.22
N PRO A 122 9.62 38.28 28.78
CA PRO A 122 8.21 38.68 28.61
C PRO A 122 7.78 39.78 29.59
N LYS A 123 6.92 40.68 29.12
CA LYS A 123 5.98 41.44 29.97
C LYS A 123 4.68 40.64 30.16
N PRO A 124 3.98 40.81 31.29
CA PRO A 124 2.92 39.89 31.75
C PRO A 124 1.66 39.95 30.86
N PRO A 125 0.85 38.87 30.86
CA PRO A 125 -0.17 38.65 29.85
C PRO A 125 -1.43 39.49 30.08
N LEU A 126 -2.00 39.98 28.99
CA LEU A 126 -3.44 40.19 28.88
C LEU A 126 -4.05 38.94 28.25
N ARG A 127 -5.10 38.45 28.89
CA ARG A 127 -5.85 37.22 28.59
C ARG A 127 -6.66 37.31 27.29
N LEU A 128 -7.14 36.12 26.88
CA LEU A 128 -8.05 35.72 25.78
C LEU A 128 -7.27 35.03 24.64
N ASP A 129 -7.55 33.81 24.18
CA ASP A 129 -8.37 32.67 24.62
C ASP A 129 -7.81 31.42 23.90
N ASP A 130 -8.02 30.25 24.51
CA ASP A 130 -7.63 28.93 24.01
C ASP A 130 -8.34 28.56 22.69
N ASN A 131 -7.58 28.04 21.71
CA ASN A 131 -7.89 26.81 20.94
C ASN A 131 -7.00 26.68 19.69
N THR A 132 -5.84 26.03 19.82
CA THR A 132 -5.24 25.20 18.75
C THR A 132 -4.27 24.20 19.40
N PRO A 133 -4.50 22.87 19.33
CA PRO A 133 -3.48 21.89 19.71
C PRO A 133 -2.42 21.72 18.61
N PRO A 134 -1.20 21.26 18.96
CA PRO A 134 -0.03 21.31 18.12
C PRO A 134 0.13 20.01 17.33
N ASN A 135 -0.39 19.95 16.09
CA ASN A 135 -0.12 18.80 15.22
C ASN A 135 0.90 19.17 14.15
N GLY A 136 2.17 18.96 14.49
CA GLY A 136 3.23 18.81 13.50
C GLY A 136 3.10 17.46 12.82
N VAL A 137 2.39 17.42 11.68
CA VAL A 137 2.53 16.35 10.68
C VAL A 137 2.27 16.96 9.30
N SER A 138 3.29 16.97 8.44
CA SER A 138 3.12 17.31 7.02
C SER A 138 2.35 16.18 6.31
N PRO A 139 1.38 16.47 5.42
CA PRO A 139 0.58 15.46 4.75
C PRO A 139 1.32 14.92 3.53
N CYS A 140 2.14 13.89 3.73
CA CYS A 140 2.51 12.95 2.67
C CYS A 140 2.15 11.55 3.18
N PHE A 141 0.87 11.19 3.03
CA PHE A 141 0.38 9.85 3.32
C PHE A 141 0.50 9.03 2.03
N ASP A 142 1.50 8.16 2.00
CA ASP A 142 1.71 7.17 0.96
C ASP A 142 0.78 5.98 1.24
N LEU A 143 -0.25 5.77 0.41
CA LEU A 143 -1.22 4.68 0.55
C LEU A 143 -0.67 3.33 0.04
N ARG A 144 0.64 3.22 -0.23
CA ARG A 144 1.26 1.95 -0.56
C ARG A 144 1.25 1.05 0.67
N PRO A 145 0.68 -0.17 0.60
CA PRO A 145 0.79 -1.13 1.69
C PRO A 145 2.28 -1.44 1.92
N VAL A 146 2.68 -1.47 3.19
CA VAL A 146 4.02 -1.94 3.60
C VAL A 146 4.09 -3.42 3.25
N VAL A 147 4.67 -3.73 2.08
CA VAL A 147 5.08 -5.09 1.74
C VAL A 147 6.13 -5.50 2.77
N SER A 148 5.77 -6.45 3.62
CA SER A 148 6.67 -7.08 4.57
C SER A 148 7.76 -7.84 3.81
N GLN A 149 8.83 -7.16 3.40
CA GLN A 149 10.06 -7.81 2.94
C GLN A 149 10.85 -8.33 4.14
N GLN A 150 10.42 -9.43 4.76
CA GLN A 150 11.27 -10.23 5.63
C GLN A 150 10.88 -11.71 5.52
N TYR A 151 11.65 -12.47 4.74
CA TYR A 151 12.33 -13.72 5.12
C TYR A 151 13.05 -14.28 3.89
N ILE A 152 14.30 -13.86 3.71
CA ILE A 152 15.31 -14.65 2.99
C ILE A 152 16.11 -15.38 4.08
N SER A 153 16.09 -16.70 3.99
CA SER A 153 16.89 -17.64 4.77
C SER A 153 18.38 -17.44 4.50
N GLU A 154 19.19 -17.31 5.55
CA GLU A 154 20.61 -17.64 5.48
C GLU A 154 20.86 -18.97 6.19
N GLU A 155 21.29 -19.94 5.40
CA GLU A 155 21.91 -21.18 5.84
C GLU A 155 23.15 -20.87 6.69
N LYS A 156 23.29 -21.54 7.83
CA LYS A 156 24.61 -21.82 8.38
C LYS A 156 24.65 -23.19 9.06
N GLU A 157 25.64 -23.94 8.61
CA GLU A 157 25.92 -25.33 8.90
C GLU A 157 26.09 -25.64 10.40
N SER A 158 25.64 -26.84 10.76
CA SER A 158 25.93 -27.54 12.01
C SER A 158 27.44 -27.83 12.22
N PRO A 159 27.86 -28.24 13.44
CA PRO A 159 27.99 -29.68 13.64
C PRO A 159 27.57 -30.22 15.03
N THR A 160 26.78 -31.30 14.97
CA THR A 160 26.73 -32.56 15.77
C THR A 160 27.31 -32.65 17.20
N LYS A 161 26.47 -33.16 18.14
CA LYS A 161 26.59 -34.45 18.90
C LYS A 161 25.51 -34.52 20.00
N SER A 162 24.46 -35.32 19.81
CA SER A 162 24.28 -36.71 20.28
C SER A 162 23.73 -36.83 21.72
N LEU A 163 22.51 -37.36 21.87
CA LEU A 163 22.18 -38.64 22.53
C LEU A 163 20.66 -38.71 22.85
N ASN A 164 20.02 -39.77 22.32
CA ASN A 164 19.00 -40.69 22.85
C ASN A 164 18.28 -40.29 24.16
N ASP A 165 16.99 -40.55 24.40
CA ASP A 165 16.21 -41.77 24.18
C ASP A 165 14.71 -41.42 24.42
N SER A 166 13.78 -41.73 23.52
CA SER A 166 12.86 -42.88 23.55
C SER A 166 11.67 -42.80 24.54
N ASN A 167 10.46 -43.02 23.97
CA ASN A 167 9.26 -43.64 24.59
C ASN A 167 8.52 -42.87 25.70
N CYS A 168 7.19 -42.92 25.83
CA CYS A 168 6.10 -43.47 25.03
C CYS A 168 4.78 -42.98 25.69
N LYS A 169 3.74 -42.77 24.86
CA LYS A 169 2.32 -43.11 25.08
C LYS A 169 1.65 -42.75 26.42
N GLY A 170 0.71 -41.80 26.34
CA GLY A 170 -0.72 -42.13 26.13
C GLY A 170 -1.64 -42.30 27.35
N ILE A 171 -2.88 -41.86 27.13
CA ILE A 171 -4.17 -42.27 27.72
C ILE A 171 -4.77 -41.32 28.80
N PHE A 172 -5.63 -40.40 28.34
CA PHE A 172 -7.10 -40.39 28.47
C PHE A 172 -7.82 -40.49 29.85
N LEU A 173 -8.81 -39.57 30.00
CA LEU A 173 -10.05 -39.58 30.81
C LEU A 173 -9.89 -39.24 32.31
N THR A 174 -10.78 -38.55 33.04
CA THR A 174 -12.08 -37.87 32.82
C THR A 174 -12.44 -37.15 34.13
N ASP A 175 -13.13 -36.02 34.00
CA ASP A 175 -14.30 -35.55 34.76
C ASP A 175 -14.33 -35.39 36.31
N GLU A 176 -14.80 -34.16 36.63
CA GLU A 176 -15.86 -33.79 37.58
C GLU A 176 -15.57 -33.46 39.07
N GLU A 177 -15.69 -32.15 39.32
CA GLU A 177 -16.64 -31.47 40.22
C GLU A 177 -16.66 -31.66 41.75
N LYS A 178 -16.53 -30.48 42.41
CA LYS A 178 -17.39 -29.90 43.46
C LYS A 178 -17.09 -30.10 44.97
N MET A 179 -16.75 -28.92 45.52
CA MET A 179 -17.38 -28.20 46.65
C MET A 179 -17.21 -28.64 48.14
N LYS A 180 -16.62 -27.66 48.86
CA LYS A 180 -17.03 -27.04 50.14
C LYS A 180 -16.98 -27.83 51.45
N GLY A 181 -16.31 -27.24 52.44
CA GLY A 181 -16.56 -27.51 53.86
C GLY A 181 -15.58 -26.84 54.83
N SER A 182 -15.87 -25.59 55.22
CA SER A 182 -15.14 -24.83 56.24
C SER A 182 -15.40 -25.38 57.65
N LYS A 183 -14.37 -25.44 58.52
CA LYS A 183 -14.46 -25.18 59.97
C LYS A 183 -13.09 -25.01 60.64
N ALA A 184 -12.97 -23.93 61.40
CA ALA A 184 -11.84 -23.55 62.24
C ALA A 184 -11.88 -24.26 63.60
N THR A 185 -10.72 -24.54 64.22
CA THR A 185 -10.28 -23.97 65.53
C THR A 185 -8.97 -24.60 66.04
N SER A 186 -7.96 -23.72 66.25
CA SER A 186 -7.02 -23.63 67.37
C SER A 186 -6.41 -24.89 68.02
N ASN A 187 -5.07 -25.00 67.96
CA ASN A 187 -4.24 -25.10 69.17
C ASN A 187 -2.79 -24.67 68.91
N GLN A 188 -2.24 -23.93 69.87
CA GLN A 188 -0.88 -23.40 69.91
C GLN A 188 0.16 -24.46 70.32
N VAL A 189 1.43 -24.21 69.95
CA VAL A 189 2.65 -24.17 70.80
C VAL A 189 3.88 -24.78 70.07
N SER A 190 4.80 -23.87 69.70
CA SER A 190 6.28 -23.95 69.66
C SER A 190 7.04 -25.09 68.95
N SER A 191 7.88 -24.73 67.98
CA SER A 191 9.37 -24.79 68.09
C SER A 191 10.05 -24.37 66.78
N ASP A 192 11.14 -23.62 66.91
CA ASP A 192 12.04 -23.12 65.87
C ASP A 192 12.55 -24.20 64.88
N THR A 193 12.61 -23.88 63.59
CA THR A 193 13.82 -23.85 62.73
C THR A 193 13.47 -23.87 61.23
N ASP A 194 14.03 -22.89 60.51
CA ASP A 194 14.50 -22.90 59.12
C ASP A 194 13.75 -23.72 58.05
N ASN A 195 12.96 -23.04 57.23
CA ASN A 195 13.21 -22.83 55.79
C ASN A 195 11.94 -22.23 55.15
N GLN A 196 12.00 -20.94 54.80
CA GLN A 196 11.02 -20.29 53.95
C GLN A 196 11.16 -20.84 52.53
N ASP A 197 10.25 -21.73 52.14
CA ASP A 197 9.95 -22.03 50.75
C ASP A 197 8.83 -21.07 50.30
N ASP A 198 9.22 -19.83 50.01
CA ASP A 198 8.34 -18.83 49.38
C ASP A 198 8.26 -19.10 47.87
N SER A 199 7.62 -20.21 47.49
CA SER A 199 7.08 -20.40 46.15
C SER A 199 5.60 -20.05 46.13
N GLN A 200 5.26 -18.83 46.55
CA GLN A 200 3.97 -18.25 46.20
C GLN A 200 4.06 -17.72 44.76
N ASP A 201 3.20 -18.28 43.92
CA ASP A 201 2.97 -17.90 42.53
C ASP A 201 2.52 -16.43 42.48
N SER A 202 3.48 -15.51 42.33
CA SER A 202 3.25 -14.06 42.35
C SER A 202 2.52 -13.52 41.11
N SER A 203 1.95 -14.40 40.27
CA SER A 203 1.12 -14.01 39.13
C SER A 203 -0.28 -13.52 39.52
N GLU A 204 -0.75 -13.77 40.75
CA GLU A 204 -2.09 -13.34 41.21
C GLU A 204 -2.19 -11.82 41.52
N SER A 205 -1.09 -11.06 41.53
CA SER A 205 -1.11 -9.64 41.95
C SER A 205 -1.27 -8.61 40.81
N ILE A 206 -1.34 -9.03 39.55
CA ILE A 206 -1.47 -8.10 38.43
C ILE A 206 -2.96 -7.84 38.15
N LYS A 207 -3.37 -6.57 38.17
CA LYS A 207 -4.74 -6.20 37.81
C LYS A 207 -5.03 -6.68 36.38
N PRO A 208 -6.21 -7.28 36.12
CA PRO A 208 -6.59 -7.64 34.76
C PRO A 208 -6.57 -6.38 33.87
N ASN A 209 -5.99 -6.48 32.68
CA ASN A 209 -5.80 -5.38 31.71
C ASN A 209 -4.80 -4.29 32.11
N ALA A 210 -3.94 -4.52 33.12
CA ALA A 210 -2.92 -3.54 33.51
C ALA A 210 -2.02 -3.12 32.33
N ILE A 211 -1.67 -4.06 31.44
CA ILE A 211 -0.87 -3.74 30.26
C ILE A 211 -1.62 -2.83 29.28
N TYR A 212 -2.92 -3.05 29.09
CA TYR A 212 -3.77 -2.20 28.24
C TYR A 212 -3.83 -0.78 28.78
N GLU A 213 -4.00 -0.60 30.09
CA GLU A 213 -3.99 0.72 30.73
C GLU A 213 -2.64 1.44 30.55
N ILE A 214 -1.51 0.71 30.66
CA ILE A 214 -0.17 1.26 30.43
C ILE A 214 -0.01 1.70 28.97
N VAL A 215 -0.42 0.86 28.01
CA VAL A 215 -0.39 1.21 26.58
C VAL A 215 -1.23 2.44 26.29
N GLN A 216 -2.43 2.55 26.87
CA GLN A 216 -3.29 3.73 26.71
C GLN A 216 -2.70 4.99 27.37
N ALA A 217 -2.00 4.85 28.50
CA ALA A 217 -1.30 5.96 29.14
C ALA A 217 -0.15 6.46 28.25
N VAL A 218 0.68 5.56 27.73
CA VAL A 218 1.76 5.92 26.78
C VAL A 218 1.17 6.59 25.55
N ARG A 219 0.11 6.04 24.97
CA ARG A 219 -0.57 6.61 23.80
C ARG A 219 -1.07 8.03 24.05
N ARG A 220 -1.69 8.29 25.20
CA ARG A 220 -2.22 9.62 25.55
C ARG A 220 -1.12 10.69 25.62
N GLU A 221 0.04 10.35 26.17
CA GLU A 221 1.14 11.27 26.35
C GLU A 221 2.02 11.42 25.10
N THR A 222 2.10 10.39 24.25
CA THR A 222 3.02 10.34 23.10
C THR A 222 2.34 10.54 21.75
N GLN A 223 1.01 10.41 21.67
CA GLN A 223 0.23 10.42 20.43
C GLN A 223 0.66 9.34 19.41
N LEU A 224 1.33 8.28 19.88
CA LEU A 224 1.67 7.11 19.06
C LEU A 224 0.41 6.31 18.70
N SER A 225 0.46 5.50 17.64
CA SER A 225 -0.60 4.53 17.36
C SER A 225 -0.71 3.48 18.47
N HIS A 226 -1.84 2.78 18.57
CA HIS A 226 -2.02 1.69 19.54
C HIS A 226 -0.88 0.66 19.43
N GLU A 227 -0.54 0.27 18.20
CA GLU A 227 0.53 -0.68 17.92
C GLU A 227 1.91 -0.14 18.27
N MET A 228 2.21 1.11 17.91
CA MET A 228 3.51 1.73 18.27
C MET A 228 3.62 1.94 19.79
N SER A 229 2.51 2.22 20.47
CA SER A 229 2.47 2.32 21.93
C SER A 229 2.70 0.96 22.58
N ARG A 230 2.14 -0.12 22.01
CA ARG A 230 2.39 -1.50 22.42
C ARG A 230 3.88 -1.84 22.29
N VAL A 231 4.47 -1.60 21.12
CA VAL A 231 5.91 -1.83 20.86
C VAL A 231 6.81 -1.01 21.79
N ALA A 232 6.44 0.25 22.07
CA ALA A 232 7.18 1.09 23.00
C ALA A 232 7.15 0.52 24.43
N VAL A 233 5.97 0.12 24.91
CA VAL A 233 5.82 -0.54 26.23
C VAL A 233 6.59 -1.85 26.28
N GLU A 234 6.50 -2.68 25.24
CA GLU A 234 7.24 -3.95 25.12
C GLU A 234 8.75 -3.72 25.21
N THR A 235 9.27 -2.75 24.46
CA THR A 235 10.71 -2.40 24.44
C THR A 235 11.18 -1.94 25.83
N VAL A 236 10.38 -1.12 26.52
CA VAL A 236 10.68 -0.66 27.88
C VAL A 236 10.66 -1.83 28.86
N LEU A 237 9.69 -2.74 28.77
CA LEU A 237 9.59 -3.92 29.62
C LEU A 237 10.76 -4.89 29.39
N ILE A 238 11.16 -5.13 28.13
CA ILE A 238 12.35 -5.93 27.78
C ILE A 238 13.60 -5.32 28.41
N SER A 239 13.78 -4.00 28.27
CA SER A 239 14.93 -3.30 28.84
C SER A 239 14.93 -3.41 30.37
N LEU A 240 13.80 -3.17 31.03
CA LEU A 240 13.66 -3.28 32.49
C LEU A 240 13.94 -4.71 32.99
N ARG A 241 13.56 -5.74 32.22
CA ARG A 241 13.85 -7.14 32.53
C ARG A 241 15.36 -7.42 32.61
N GLU A 242 16.17 -6.75 31.81
CA GLU A 242 17.63 -6.91 31.81
C GLU A 242 18.30 -6.25 33.02
N PHE A 243 17.77 -5.09 33.46
CA PHE A 243 18.34 -4.33 34.57
C PHE A 243 17.89 -4.79 35.96
N LEU A 244 16.79 -5.54 36.06
CA LEU A 244 16.24 -5.94 37.35
C LEU A 244 16.85 -7.27 37.86
N PRO A 245 17.28 -7.32 39.13
CA PRO A 245 17.73 -8.56 39.75
C PRO A 245 16.57 -9.57 39.85
N GLY A 246 16.89 -10.87 39.82
CA GLY A 246 15.90 -11.95 39.85
C GLY A 246 14.96 -11.89 41.06
N GLY A 247 13.70 -12.33 40.89
CA GLY A 247 12.67 -12.35 41.93
C GLY A 247 11.28 -11.97 41.42
N ALA A 248 10.39 -11.56 42.33
CA ALA A 248 9.00 -11.19 42.03
C ALA A 248 8.85 -10.09 40.96
N ALA A 249 9.74 -9.10 40.93
CA ALA A 249 9.70 -8.03 39.92
C ALA A 249 9.92 -8.55 38.49
N ARG A 250 10.80 -9.54 38.31
CA ARG A 250 11.05 -10.17 37.01
C ARG A 250 9.87 -11.04 36.58
N SER A 251 9.27 -11.78 37.52
CA SER A 251 8.05 -12.56 37.27
C SER A 251 6.88 -11.69 36.80
N ILE A 252 6.70 -10.51 37.42
CA ILE A 252 5.66 -9.54 37.02
C ILE A 252 5.92 -9.01 35.59
N ILE A 253 7.17 -8.66 35.26
CA ILE A 253 7.51 -8.19 33.91
C ILE A 253 7.35 -9.32 32.88
N ASP A 254 7.74 -10.54 33.19
CA ASP A 254 7.53 -11.69 32.32
C ASP A 254 6.03 -12.00 32.10
N ALA A 255 5.17 -11.71 33.07
CA ALA A 255 3.72 -11.78 32.91
C ALA A 255 3.18 -10.65 32.03
N LEU A 256 3.61 -9.40 32.25
CA LEU A 256 3.24 -8.25 31.43
C LEU A 256 3.73 -8.38 29.98
N LEU A 257 4.94 -8.92 29.75
CA LEU A 257 5.48 -9.20 28.42
C LEU A 257 4.68 -10.30 27.71
N ARG A 258 4.27 -11.36 28.43
CA ARG A 258 3.38 -12.37 27.86
C ARG A 258 2.04 -11.78 27.45
N GLU A 259 1.46 -10.90 28.27
CA GLU A 259 0.22 -10.20 27.94
C GLU A 259 0.43 -9.19 26.79
N ALA A 260 1.59 -8.52 26.72
CA ALA A 260 1.91 -7.56 25.66
C ALA A 260 2.17 -8.23 24.29
N ASN A 261 2.64 -9.47 24.32
CA ASN A 261 2.84 -10.33 23.15
C ASN A 261 1.54 -11.02 22.71
N SER A 262 0.53 -11.06 23.57
CA SER A 262 -0.83 -11.37 23.15
C SER A 262 -1.49 -10.12 22.57
N ASN A 263 -2.45 -10.28 21.64
CA ASN A 263 -3.16 -9.13 21.07
C ASN A 263 -3.84 -8.33 22.19
N ILE A 264 -3.24 -7.20 22.57
CA ILE A 264 -3.76 -6.31 23.60
C ILE A 264 -4.98 -5.60 23.02
N THR A 265 -6.16 -6.04 23.41
CA THR A 265 -7.43 -5.49 22.93
C THR A 265 -8.22 -4.84 24.05
N CYS A 266 -8.97 -3.80 23.72
CA CYS A 266 -9.91 -3.16 24.63
C CYS A 266 -10.93 -4.18 25.16
N PRO A 267 -11.14 -4.26 26.48
CA PRO A 267 -12.20 -5.10 27.06
C PRO A 267 -13.56 -4.72 26.49
N LYS A 268 -14.36 -5.72 26.06
CA LYS A 268 -15.64 -5.50 25.37
C LYS A 268 -16.62 -4.59 26.12
N ASN A 269 -16.61 -4.63 27.45
CA ASN A 269 -17.46 -3.81 28.31
C ASN A 269 -17.00 -2.35 28.46
N ALA A 270 -15.81 -2.01 27.99
CA ALA A 270 -15.22 -0.67 28.09
C ALA A 270 -15.07 0.04 26.73
N ILE A 271 -15.39 -0.64 25.61
CA ILE A 271 -15.22 -0.09 24.26
C ILE A 271 -16.00 1.23 24.08
N ASP A 272 -17.26 1.28 24.47
CA ASP A 272 -18.11 2.47 24.31
C ASP A 272 -17.61 3.70 25.09
N ALA A 273 -16.90 3.45 26.20
CA ALA A 273 -16.33 4.50 27.05
C ALA A 273 -14.89 4.86 26.64
N ALA A 274 -14.30 4.16 25.66
CA ALA A 274 -12.95 4.43 25.23
C ALA A 274 -12.84 5.81 24.55
N PRO A 275 -11.77 6.59 24.81
CA PRO A 275 -11.61 7.90 24.21
C PRO A 275 -11.66 7.89 22.68
N ASP A 276 -11.05 6.89 22.04
CA ASP A 276 -11.07 6.74 20.58
C ASP A 276 -12.47 6.45 20.05
N ALA A 277 -13.26 5.64 20.76
CA ALA A 277 -14.65 5.35 20.39
C ALA A 277 -15.49 6.63 20.39
N LEU A 278 -15.35 7.46 21.43
CA LEU A 278 -16.06 8.73 21.54
C LEU A 278 -15.63 9.74 20.46
N ARG A 279 -14.33 9.83 20.17
CA ARG A 279 -13.80 10.68 19.08
C ARG A 279 -14.35 10.24 17.73
N MET A 280 -14.28 8.95 17.44
CA MET A 280 -14.80 8.37 16.20
C MET A 280 -16.30 8.60 16.06
N MET A 281 -17.08 8.37 17.12
CA MET A 281 -18.52 8.57 17.12
C MET A 281 -18.90 10.05 16.94
N THR A 282 -18.16 10.98 17.56
CA THR A 282 -18.32 12.42 17.36
C THR A 282 -18.08 12.82 15.90
N ALA A 283 -17.00 12.33 15.30
CA ALA A 283 -16.68 12.59 13.90
C ALA A 283 -17.74 12.02 12.95
N LEU A 284 -18.12 10.75 13.12
CA LEU A 284 -19.14 10.07 12.32
C LEU A 284 -20.52 10.75 12.44
N ASN A 285 -20.92 11.18 13.64
CA ASN A 285 -22.18 11.89 13.84
C ASN A 285 -22.16 13.28 13.18
N SER A 286 -21.03 13.99 13.24
CA SER A 286 -20.88 15.29 12.57
C SER A 286 -20.93 15.14 11.05
N LEU A 287 -20.26 14.13 10.50
CA LEU A 287 -20.30 13.82 9.06
C LEU A 287 -21.68 13.32 8.61
N SER A 288 -22.37 12.54 9.43
CA SER A 288 -23.75 12.11 9.16
C SER A 288 -24.71 13.29 9.12
N LYS A 289 -24.54 14.29 10.00
CA LYS A 289 -25.31 15.55 9.94
C LYS A 289 -25.00 16.32 8.66
N ALA A 290 -23.73 16.50 8.32
CA ALA A 290 -23.33 17.15 7.08
C ALA A 290 -23.91 16.44 5.84
N ALA A 291 -23.93 15.11 5.84
CA ALA A 291 -24.55 14.30 4.79
C ALA A 291 -26.06 14.56 4.66
N ASN A 292 -26.79 14.61 5.78
CA ASN A 292 -28.23 14.90 5.80
C ASN A 292 -28.52 16.35 5.37
N ASP A 293 -27.69 17.30 5.78
CA ASP A 293 -27.83 18.71 5.38
C ASP A 293 -27.58 18.88 3.88
N ALA A 294 -26.61 18.14 3.31
CA ALA A 294 -26.37 18.10 1.87
C ALA A 294 -27.60 17.61 1.07
N GLN A 295 -28.43 16.72 1.64
CA GLN A 295 -29.70 16.30 1.04
C GLN A 295 -30.76 17.41 1.02
N GLN A 296 -30.71 18.36 1.96
CA GLN A 296 -31.74 19.40 2.16
C GLN A 296 -31.44 20.74 1.47
N ARG A 297 -30.33 20.85 0.72
CA ARG A 297 -29.86 22.01 -0.08
C ARG A 297 -30.49 23.37 0.24
N GLY A 298 -29.87 24.10 1.16
CA GLY A 298 -29.99 25.56 1.34
C GLY A 298 -28.71 26.30 0.91
N TRP A 299 -28.82 27.63 0.71
CA TRP A 299 -27.73 28.49 0.20
C TRP A 299 -26.56 28.73 1.18
N ALA A 300 -26.64 28.24 2.43
CA ALA A 300 -25.73 28.60 3.52
C ALA A 300 -24.54 27.64 3.74
N LEU A 301 -24.41 26.53 2.99
CA LEU A 301 -23.40 25.48 3.22
C LEU A 301 -22.03 25.72 2.54
N HIS A 302 -21.76 26.90 1.98
CA HIS A 302 -20.48 27.13 1.30
C HIS A 302 -19.29 27.37 2.25
N ASP A 303 -19.49 27.40 3.57
CA ASP A 303 -18.45 27.71 4.58
C ASP A 303 -18.15 26.55 5.56
N ASP A 304 -18.64 25.33 5.26
CA ASP A 304 -18.47 24.15 6.12
C ASP A 304 -17.27 23.26 5.74
N ALA A 305 -16.59 23.58 4.63
CA ALA A 305 -15.61 22.69 4.03
C ALA A 305 -14.45 22.38 4.98
N HIS A 306 -14.01 23.39 5.75
CA HIS A 306 -12.95 23.24 6.73
C HIS A 306 -13.36 22.34 7.90
N ASP A 307 -14.60 22.47 8.37
CA ASP A 307 -15.13 21.65 9.46
C ASP A 307 -15.26 20.20 9.00
N ILE A 308 -15.82 19.94 7.83
CA ILE A 308 -15.94 18.59 7.25
C ILE A 308 -14.55 17.98 7.04
N GLN A 309 -13.61 18.75 6.47
CA GLN A 309 -12.24 18.32 6.29
C GLN A 309 -11.61 17.91 7.62
N THR A 310 -11.80 18.71 8.68
CA THR A 310 -11.29 18.42 10.02
C THR A 310 -11.90 17.14 10.58
N GLN A 311 -13.21 16.94 10.43
CA GLN A 311 -13.88 15.71 10.88
C GLN A 311 -13.44 14.47 10.09
N LEU A 312 -13.22 14.59 8.78
CA LEU A 312 -12.70 13.49 7.96
C LEU A 312 -11.26 13.12 8.34
N LEU A 313 -10.39 14.11 8.52
CA LEU A 313 -9.00 13.88 8.96
C LEU A 313 -8.95 13.25 10.35
N GLU A 314 -9.81 13.70 11.27
CA GLU A 314 -9.95 13.11 12.60
C GLU A 314 -10.43 11.65 12.51
N LEU A 315 -11.46 11.38 11.69
CA LEU A 315 -11.97 10.02 11.47
C LEU A 315 -10.88 9.09 10.92
N ILE A 316 -10.16 9.51 9.88
CA ILE A 316 -9.04 8.75 9.30
C ILE A 316 -7.98 8.49 10.36
N SER A 317 -7.56 9.53 11.07
CA SER A 317 -6.53 9.43 12.11
C SER A 317 -6.92 8.44 13.21
N VAL A 318 -8.16 8.48 13.70
CA VAL A 318 -8.63 7.56 14.74
C VAL A 318 -8.68 6.13 14.20
N MET A 319 -9.25 5.90 13.01
CA MET A 319 -9.34 4.55 12.44
C MET A 319 -7.97 3.93 12.12
N SER A 320 -6.97 4.74 11.73
CA SER A 320 -5.61 4.25 11.44
C SER A 320 -4.77 3.99 12.69
N ASN A 321 -5.07 4.68 13.81
CA ASN A 321 -4.19 4.68 14.99
C ASN A 321 -4.80 4.07 16.25
N ALA A 322 -6.11 3.87 16.30
CA ALA A 322 -6.79 3.27 17.46
C ALA A 322 -6.65 1.74 17.46
N ASP A 323 -7.10 1.11 18.55
CA ASP A 323 -7.30 -0.33 18.61
C ASP A 323 -8.35 -0.75 17.56
N VAL A 324 -7.98 -1.70 16.71
CA VAL A 324 -8.83 -2.21 15.62
C VAL A 324 -10.20 -2.66 16.12
N ASN A 325 -10.28 -3.25 17.32
CA ASN A 325 -11.56 -3.71 17.89
C ASN A 325 -12.51 -2.55 18.21
N ILE A 326 -11.97 -1.41 18.62
CA ILE A 326 -12.77 -0.20 18.88
C ILE A 326 -13.35 0.29 17.54
N SER A 327 -12.50 0.42 16.52
CA SER A 327 -12.94 0.87 15.20
C SER A 327 -13.96 -0.09 14.57
N GLN A 328 -13.73 -1.40 14.64
CA GLN A 328 -14.67 -2.42 14.18
C GLN A 328 -16.01 -2.33 14.92
N HIS A 329 -15.99 -2.22 16.25
CA HIS A 329 -17.21 -2.11 17.05
C HIS A 329 -18.03 -0.87 16.65
N VAL A 330 -17.39 0.29 16.58
CA VAL A 330 -18.06 1.54 16.20
C VAL A 330 -18.61 1.47 14.77
N LEU A 331 -17.85 0.94 13.80
CA LEU A 331 -18.32 0.79 12.41
C LEU A 331 -19.48 -0.19 12.27
N SER A 332 -19.45 -1.30 13.01
CA SER A 332 -20.51 -2.33 13.00
C SER A 332 -21.85 -1.83 13.56
N SER A 333 -21.84 -0.69 14.26
CA SER A 333 -23.03 -0.07 14.85
C SER A 333 -24.15 0.10 13.83
N HIS A 334 -25.36 -0.30 14.23
CA HIS A 334 -26.57 -0.22 13.40
C HIS A 334 -26.42 -0.85 12.00
N ARG A 335 -25.68 -1.97 11.89
CA ARG A 335 -25.40 -2.65 10.61
C ARG A 335 -24.69 -1.73 9.62
N TYR A 336 -23.60 -1.10 10.05
CA TYR A 336 -22.78 -0.24 9.20
C TYR A 336 -23.55 0.97 8.63
N ALA A 337 -24.50 1.50 9.40
CA ALA A 337 -25.28 2.67 9.00
C ALA A 337 -24.39 3.88 8.69
N TYR A 338 -23.35 4.12 9.51
CA TYR A 338 -22.39 5.20 9.28
C TYR A 338 -21.64 5.07 7.95
N VAL A 339 -21.19 3.86 7.60
CA VAL A 339 -20.54 3.58 6.31
C VAL A 339 -21.51 3.90 5.16
N SER A 340 -22.75 3.45 5.28
CA SER A 340 -23.79 3.69 4.26
C SER A 340 -24.10 5.19 4.09
N THR A 341 -24.18 5.95 5.19
CA THR A 341 -24.37 7.41 5.14
C THR A 341 -23.18 8.13 4.51
N LEU A 342 -21.95 7.70 4.79
CA LEU A 342 -20.76 8.28 4.16
C LEU A 342 -20.70 8.00 2.66
N VAL A 343 -21.12 6.81 2.21
CA VAL A 343 -21.25 6.51 0.77
C VAL A 343 -22.29 7.41 0.12
N GLN A 344 -23.45 7.61 0.75
CA GLN A 344 -24.45 8.58 0.25
C GLN A 344 -23.89 10.00 0.20
N TYR A 345 -23.12 10.40 1.22
CA TYR A 345 -22.47 11.70 1.22
C TYR A 345 -21.48 11.85 0.06
N TYR A 346 -20.66 10.82 -0.21
CA TYR A 346 -19.74 10.79 -1.34
C TYR A 346 -20.45 10.97 -2.69
N GLN A 347 -21.67 10.46 -2.85
CA GLN A 347 -22.49 10.65 -4.07
C GLN A 347 -22.92 12.10 -4.29
N MET A 348 -23.15 12.85 -3.21
CA MET A 348 -23.64 14.23 -3.29
C MET A 348 -22.53 15.26 -3.28
N GLU A 349 -21.38 14.92 -2.71
CA GLU A 349 -20.22 15.81 -2.59
C GLU A 349 -19.53 15.99 -3.94
N THR A 350 -19.33 17.24 -4.35
CA THR A 350 -18.71 17.58 -5.65
C THR A 350 -17.28 18.08 -5.49
N ARG A 351 -16.89 18.51 -4.28
CA ARG A 351 -15.57 19.07 -3.99
C ARG A 351 -14.54 17.96 -3.88
N TRP A 352 -13.58 17.94 -4.81
CA TRP A 352 -12.54 16.91 -4.86
C TRP A 352 -11.74 16.72 -3.55
N PRO A 353 -11.29 17.77 -2.83
CA PRO A 353 -10.52 17.57 -1.60
C PRO A 353 -11.27 16.76 -0.54
N LEU A 354 -12.59 16.94 -0.42
CA LEU A 354 -13.43 16.18 0.50
C LEU A 354 -13.68 14.76 -0.02
N ARG A 355 -13.93 14.59 -1.33
CA ARG A 355 -14.03 13.27 -1.96
C ARG A 355 -12.74 12.46 -1.79
N GLN A 356 -11.58 13.08 -1.94
CA GLN A 356 -10.29 12.43 -1.72
C GLN A 356 -10.14 11.92 -0.29
N LEU A 357 -10.52 12.72 0.71
CA LEU A 357 -10.51 12.30 2.12
C LEU A 357 -11.55 11.20 2.39
N LEU A 358 -12.73 11.25 1.76
CA LEU A 358 -13.70 10.16 1.85
C LEU A 358 -13.14 8.86 1.25
N LEU A 359 -12.45 8.92 0.10
CA LEU A 359 -11.79 7.76 -0.49
C LEU A 359 -10.74 7.18 0.46
N GLN A 360 -9.95 8.03 1.12
CA GLN A 360 -8.98 7.60 2.13
C GLN A 360 -9.66 6.97 3.34
N ALA A 361 -10.74 7.56 3.85
CA ALA A 361 -11.51 7.00 4.96
C ALA A 361 -12.07 5.61 4.62
N PHE A 362 -12.62 5.44 3.41
CA PHE A 362 -13.08 4.12 2.93
C PHE A 362 -11.92 3.13 2.78
N GLY A 363 -10.76 3.57 2.31
CA GLY A 363 -9.57 2.72 2.20
C GLY A 363 -9.13 2.17 3.57
N VAL A 364 -9.12 3.02 4.61
CA VAL A 364 -8.85 2.58 5.98
C VAL A 364 -9.93 1.60 6.47
N MET A 365 -11.22 1.87 6.19
CA MET A 365 -12.31 0.94 6.53
C MET A 365 -12.15 -0.44 5.87
N CYS A 366 -11.71 -0.49 4.61
CA CYS A 366 -11.43 -1.75 3.92
C CYS A 366 -10.34 -2.57 4.62
N GLY A 367 -9.34 -1.92 5.23
CA GLY A 367 -8.28 -2.59 5.98
C GLY A 367 -8.69 -3.09 7.36
N LEU A 368 -9.73 -2.50 7.98
CA LEU A 368 -10.15 -2.86 9.34
C LEU A 368 -10.90 -4.18 9.41
N GLU A 369 -11.83 -4.45 8.50
CA GLU A 369 -12.65 -5.67 8.54
C GLU A 369 -13.25 -6.02 7.17
N ARG A 370 -13.28 -7.33 6.86
CA ARG A 370 -13.95 -7.86 5.67
C ARG A 370 -15.42 -7.43 5.56
N THR A 371 -16.18 -7.38 6.65
CA THR A 371 -17.59 -7.01 6.61
C THR A 371 -17.80 -5.56 6.17
N ALA A 372 -16.91 -4.65 6.57
CA ALA A 372 -16.93 -3.26 6.12
C ALA A 372 -16.61 -3.18 4.62
N LEU A 373 -15.59 -3.90 4.15
CA LEU A 373 -15.25 -4.02 2.73
C LEU A 373 -16.44 -4.55 1.91
N ALA A 374 -17.07 -5.63 2.35
CA ALA A 374 -18.26 -6.19 1.69
C ALA A 374 -19.42 -5.20 1.66
N THR A 375 -19.63 -4.44 2.75
CA THR A 375 -20.65 -3.38 2.79
C THR A 375 -20.37 -2.29 1.77
N LEU A 376 -19.11 -1.89 1.60
CA LEU A 376 -18.69 -0.93 0.59
C LEU A 376 -18.88 -1.48 -0.83
N ALA A 377 -18.51 -2.74 -1.08
CA ALA A 377 -18.66 -3.40 -2.38
C ALA A 377 -20.13 -3.54 -2.83
N LEU A 378 -21.03 -3.82 -1.89
CA LEU A 378 -22.47 -3.95 -2.15
C LEU A 378 -23.22 -2.60 -2.19
N SER A 379 -22.58 -1.51 -1.77
CA SER A 379 -23.13 -0.16 -1.84
C SER A 379 -23.01 0.43 -3.25
N ALA A 380 -23.58 1.61 -3.49
CA ALA A 380 -23.41 2.31 -4.77
C ALA A 380 -21.96 2.81 -5.03
N LEU A 381 -21.06 2.71 -4.05
CA LEU A 381 -19.70 3.25 -4.13
C LEU A 381 -18.91 2.79 -5.36
N PRO A 382 -18.85 1.48 -5.73
CA PRO A 382 -18.06 1.05 -6.88
C PRO A 382 -18.53 1.69 -8.19
N ALA A 383 -19.85 1.77 -8.40
CA ALA A 383 -20.43 2.37 -9.59
C ALA A 383 -20.18 3.89 -9.67
N GLU A 384 -20.17 4.58 -8.52
CA GLU A 384 -19.88 6.01 -8.43
C GLU A 384 -18.40 6.33 -8.67
N ILE A 385 -17.50 5.49 -8.16
CA ILE A 385 -16.07 5.60 -8.45
C ILE A 385 -15.81 5.35 -9.93
N ALA A 386 -16.42 4.33 -10.52
CA ALA A 386 -16.28 4.02 -11.95
C ALA A 386 -16.74 5.19 -12.83
N ARG A 387 -17.87 5.82 -12.48
CA ARG A 387 -18.37 7.03 -13.15
C ARG A 387 -17.37 8.18 -13.03
N ASP A 388 -16.85 8.44 -11.81
CA ASP A 388 -15.90 9.53 -11.57
C ASP A 388 -14.58 9.36 -12.35
N ILE A 389 -14.10 8.11 -12.46
CA ILE A 389 -12.93 7.73 -13.27
C ILE A 389 -13.16 8.07 -14.75
N ARG A 390 -14.32 7.71 -15.31
CA ARG A 390 -14.67 7.98 -16.71
C ARG A 390 -14.87 9.46 -17.01
N ASP A 391 -15.45 10.20 -16.06
CA ASP A 391 -15.72 11.63 -16.23
C ASP A 391 -14.45 12.50 -16.15
N ASN A 392 -13.37 12.00 -15.52
CA ASN A 392 -12.14 12.77 -15.27
C ASN A 392 -10.85 12.07 -15.78
N PRO A 393 -10.75 11.71 -17.07
CA PRO A 393 -9.68 10.83 -17.61
C PRO A 393 -8.27 11.45 -17.63
N ARG A 394 -8.12 12.75 -17.37
CA ARG A 394 -6.81 13.44 -17.36
C ARG A 394 -6.32 13.80 -15.96
N ALA A 395 -7.16 13.60 -14.95
CA ALA A 395 -6.86 14.02 -13.58
C ALA A 395 -6.15 12.89 -12.83
N VAL A 396 -4.84 12.72 -13.06
CA VAL A 396 -4.02 11.60 -12.56
C VAL A 396 -4.19 11.35 -11.06
N SER A 397 -4.13 12.40 -10.23
CA SER A 397 -4.34 12.26 -8.78
C SER A 397 -5.74 11.69 -8.46
N ARG A 398 -6.77 12.10 -9.20
CA ARG A 398 -8.14 11.57 -9.01
C ARG A 398 -8.23 10.12 -9.42
N LEU A 399 -7.74 9.80 -10.62
CA LEU A 399 -7.69 8.45 -11.14
C LEU A 399 -6.96 7.51 -10.20
N SER A 400 -5.84 7.96 -9.63
CA SER A 400 -5.02 7.13 -8.75
C SER A 400 -5.73 6.75 -7.45
N HIS A 401 -6.32 7.73 -6.75
CA HIS A 401 -7.06 7.46 -5.51
C HIS A 401 -8.30 6.61 -5.76
N SER A 402 -9.03 6.91 -6.85
CA SER A 402 -10.24 6.19 -7.25
C SER A 402 -9.94 4.74 -7.66
N ALA A 403 -8.91 4.52 -8.49
CA ALA A 403 -8.49 3.17 -8.91
C ALA A 403 -7.95 2.34 -7.75
N LEU A 404 -7.16 2.95 -6.86
CA LEU A 404 -6.66 2.27 -5.67
C LEU A 404 -7.82 1.80 -4.77
N LEU A 405 -8.75 2.70 -4.43
CA LEU A 405 -9.88 2.31 -3.59
C LEU A 405 -10.76 1.25 -4.25
N LEU A 406 -11.06 1.40 -5.55
CA LEU A 406 -11.87 0.41 -6.25
C LEU A 406 -11.17 -0.95 -6.30
N SER A 407 -9.85 -0.98 -6.45
CA SER A 407 -9.05 -2.22 -6.36
C SER A 407 -9.15 -2.84 -4.96
N MET A 408 -9.06 -2.02 -3.90
CA MET A 408 -9.21 -2.47 -2.51
C MET A 408 -10.60 -3.09 -2.26
N VAL A 409 -11.67 -2.44 -2.74
CA VAL A 409 -13.05 -2.89 -2.57
C VAL A 409 -13.32 -4.21 -3.33
N LEU A 410 -12.69 -4.40 -4.48
CA LEU A 410 -12.86 -5.61 -5.31
C LEU A 410 -11.87 -6.73 -4.96
N SER A 411 -10.93 -6.50 -4.04
CA SER A 411 -9.83 -7.43 -3.74
C SER A 411 -10.27 -8.81 -3.26
N MET A 412 -11.44 -8.93 -2.62
CA MET A 412 -11.95 -10.20 -2.11
C MET A 412 -12.60 -11.09 -3.19
N GLY A 413 -12.84 -10.56 -4.40
CA GLY A 413 -13.49 -11.31 -5.48
C GLY A 413 -14.98 -11.62 -5.25
N ASP A 414 -15.63 -10.92 -4.33
CA ASP A 414 -17.08 -11.05 -4.11
C ASP A 414 -17.85 -10.49 -5.33
N THR A 415 -18.92 -11.18 -5.74
CA THR A 415 -19.71 -10.78 -6.92
C THR A 415 -20.49 -9.50 -6.68
N LEU A 416 -20.35 -8.52 -7.57
CA LEU A 416 -21.10 -7.26 -7.49
C LEU A 416 -22.58 -7.42 -7.86
N PRO A 417 -23.47 -6.56 -7.33
CA PRO A 417 -24.84 -6.45 -7.79
C PRO A 417 -24.92 -6.14 -9.30
N ILE A 418 -25.88 -6.77 -9.99
CA ILE A 418 -26.05 -6.63 -11.46
C ILE A 418 -26.22 -5.16 -11.89
N THR A 419 -26.86 -4.34 -11.05
CA THR A 419 -27.07 -2.90 -11.29
C THR A 419 -25.77 -2.10 -11.38
N HIS A 420 -24.66 -2.63 -10.87
CA HIS A 420 -23.36 -1.95 -10.98
C HIS A 420 -22.78 -2.06 -12.39
N PHE A 421 -23.13 -3.08 -13.16
CA PHE A 421 -22.59 -3.30 -14.51
C PHE A 421 -23.08 -2.28 -15.55
N ASP A 422 -24.06 -1.44 -15.21
CA ASP A 422 -24.40 -0.25 -16.01
C ASP A 422 -23.22 0.75 -16.06
N GLN A 423 -22.41 0.83 -14.99
CA GLN A 423 -21.22 1.69 -14.92
C GLN A 423 -19.92 0.89 -15.00
N LEU A 424 -19.91 -0.34 -14.47
CA LEU A 424 -18.76 -1.25 -14.40
C LEU A 424 -18.86 -2.37 -15.45
N GLY A 425 -19.43 -2.08 -16.62
CA GLY A 425 -19.59 -3.05 -17.72
C GLY A 425 -18.40 -3.11 -18.67
N VAL A 426 -18.62 -3.66 -19.86
CA VAL A 426 -17.62 -3.81 -20.93
C VAL A 426 -16.97 -2.46 -21.31
N GLU A 427 -17.75 -1.38 -21.40
CA GLU A 427 -17.22 -0.04 -21.71
C GLU A 427 -16.21 0.46 -20.69
N PHE A 428 -16.39 0.12 -19.41
CA PHE A 428 -15.47 0.50 -18.35
C PHE A 428 -14.16 -0.28 -18.44
N ALA A 429 -14.24 -1.59 -18.67
CA ALA A 429 -13.05 -2.41 -18.91
C ALA A 429 -12.28 -1.96 -20.15
N GLN A 430 -12.97 -1.62 -21.25
CA GLN A 430 -12.35 -1.03 -22.44
C GLN A 430 -11.62 0.28 -22.13
N PHE A 431 -12.27 1.17 -21.38
CA PHE A 431 -11.67 2.45 -20.97
C PHE A 431 -10.40 2.26 -20.13
N LEU A 432 -10.40 1.32 -19.18
CA LEU A 432 -9.20 1.01 -18.39
C LEU A 432 -8.07 0.45 -19.25
N LEU A 433 -8.39 -0.49 -20.16
CA LEU A 433 -7.41 -1.06 -21.09
C LEU A 433 -6.84 0.01 -22.04
N GLU A 434 -7.66 0.95 -22.52
CA GLU A 434 -7.20 2.06 -23.35
C GLU A 434 -6.18 2.94 -22.62
N LEU A 435 -6.41 3.26 -21.34
CA LEU A 435 -5.49 4.07 -20.52
C LEU A 435 -4.25 3.29 -20.03
N ILE A 436 -4.27 1.96 -20.06
CA ILE A 436 -3.07 1.14 -19.86
C ILE A 436 -2.15 1.26 -21.09
N GLU A 437 -2.72 1.22 -22.30
CA GLU A 437 -1.94 1.31 -23.54
C GLU A 437 -1.56 2.74 -23.92
N ASN A 438 -2.45 3.70 -23.64
CA ASN A 438 -2.28 5.11 -23.95
C ASN A 438 -2.55 5.97 -22.70
N PRO A 439 -1.63 5.98 -21.72
CA PRO A 439 -1.79 6.77 -20.50
C PRO A 439 -1.89 8.27 -20.81
N PRO A 440 -2.54 9.06 -19.94
CA PRO A 440 -2.69 10.49 -20.18
C PRO A 440 -1.33 11.20 -20.10
N GLU A 441 -1.12 12.24 -20.91
CA GLU A 441 0.14 13.01 -20.92
C GLU A 441 0.50 13.65 -19.56
N THR A 442 -0.49 13.79 -18.68
CA THR A 442 -0.33 14.29 -17.31
C THR A 442 0.27 13.26 -16.36
N ASP A 443 0.35 11.98 -16.74
CA ASP A 443 0.95 10.89 -15.96
C ASP A 443 2.47 10.86 -16.11
N VAL A 444 3.13 11.85 -15.52
CA VAL A 444 4.60 12.01 -15.59
C VAL A 444 5.35 10.85 -14.90
N ASP A 445 4.73 10.25 -13.90
CA ASP A 445 5.31 9.18 -13.09
C ASP A 445 4.98 7.76 -13.61
N GLU A 446 4.27 7.65 -14.74
CA GLU A 446 3.87 6.38 -15.38
C GLU A 446 3.10 5.42 -14.44
N GLN A 447 2.29 5.96 -13.53
CA GLN A 447 1.62 5.18 -12.48
C GLN A 447 0.26 4.60 -12.93
N ILE A 448 -0.41 5.26 -13.88
CA ILE A 448 -1.77 4.87 -14.30
C ILE A 448 -1.83 3.45 -14.85
N PRO A 449 -0.91 3.00 -15.73
CA PRO A 449 -0.95 1.64 -16.25
C PRO A 449 -0.91 0.57 -15.16
N ASP A 450 -0.09 0.74 -14.12
CA ASP A 450 0.05 -0.25 -13.03
C ASP A 450 -1.17 -0.24 -12.09
N LEU A 451 -1.69 0.95 -11.77
CA LEU A 451 -2.91 1.08 -10.96
C LEU A 451 -4.13 0.48 -11.67
N PHE A 452 -4.26 0.71 -12.97
CA PHE A 452 -5.39 0.20 -13.75
C PHE A 452 -5.25 -1.29 -14.02
N LEU A 453 -4.03 -1.80 -14.21
CA LEU A 453 -3.81 -3.25 -14.26
C LEU A 453 -4.20 -3.91 -12.93
N THR A 454 -3.83 -3.32 -11.80
CA THR A 454 -4.23 -3.82 -10.47
C THR A 454 -5.75 -3.81 -10.32
N LEU A 455 -6.41 -2.76 -10.79
CA LEU A 455 -7.87 -2.67 -10.81
C LEU A 455 -8.50 -3.74 -11.70
N LEU A 456 -7.97 -3.99 -12.89
CA LEU A 456 -8.46 -5.05 -13.78
C LEU A 456 -8.28 -6.44 -13.17
N LEU A 457 -7.15 -6.69 -12.50
CA LEU A 457 -6.90 -7.92 -11.77
C LEU A 457 -7.94 -8.13 -10.66
N ALA A 458 -8.21 -7.11 -9.85
CA ALA A 458 -9.21 -7.16 -8.79
C ALA A 458 -10.63 -7.32 -9.35
N TYR A 459 -10.98 -6.56 -10.38
CA TYR A 459 -12.26 -6.65 -11.07
C TYR A 459 -12.47 -8.03 -11.69
N ASN A 460 -11.42 -8.67 -12.20
CA ASN A 460 -11.53 -9.99 -12.78
C ASN A 460 -11.90 -11.05 -11.73
N LEU A 461 -11.43 -10.95 -10.49
CA LEU A 461 -11.63 -11.99 -9.46
C LEU A 461 -13.09 -12.42 -9.28
N GLN A 462 -14.04 -11.51 -9.47
CA GLN A 462 -15.47 -11.78 -9.29
C GLN A 462 -16.08 -12.74 -10.32
N PHE A 463 -15.44 -12.96 -11.47
CA PHE A 463 -15.98 -13.81 -12.53
C PHE A 463 -15.53 -15.26 -12.36
N GLU A 464 -16.44 -16.16 -12.03
CA GLU A 464 -16.13 -17.60 -11.97
C GLU A 464 -16.06 -18.26 -13.35
N ASN A 465 -16.94 -17.83 -14.27
CA ASN A 465 -17.04 -18.39 -15.61
C ASN A 465 -16.38 -17.46 -16.63
N PRO A 466 -15.35 -17.92 -17.38
CA PRO A 466 -14.72 -17.12 -18.41
C PRO A 466 -15.69 -16.65 -19.50
N PHE A 467 -16.81 -17.33 -19.77
CA PHE A 467 -17.76 -16.95 -20.83
C PHE A 467 -18.67 -15.77 -20.48
N GLU A 468 -18.84 -15.46 -19.19
CA GLU A 468 -19.64 -14.31 -18.70
C GLU A 468 -18.75 -13.14 -18.29
N ASN A 469 -17.46 -13.24 -18.60
CA ASN A 469 -16.45 -12.30 -18.15
C ASN A 469 -16.41 -11.05 -19.04
N MET A 470 -16.93 -9.95 -18.50
CA MET A 470 -17.02 -8.66 -19.19
C MET A 470 -15.64 -8.06 -19.51
N LEU A 471 -14.61 -8.38 -18.73
CA LEU A 471 -13.24 -7.97 -19.04
C LEU A 471 -12.71 -8.70 -20.29
N LEU A 472 -12.99 -10.00 -20.42
CA LEU A 472 -12.59 -10.73 -21.63
C LEU A 472 -13.37 -10.24 -22.85
N ASP A 473 -14.66 -9.93 -22.69
CA ASP A 473 -15.47 -9.35 -23.76
C ASP A 473 -14.89 -8.00 -24.23
N ALA A 474 -14.42 -7.16 -23.29
CA ALA A 474 -13.71 -5.93 -23.62
C ALA A 474 -12.39 -6.21 -24.34
N LEU A 475 -11.59 -7.15 -23.86
CA LEU A 475 -10.29 -7.49 -24.44
C LEU A 475 -10.42 -8.03 -25.88
N GLU A 476 -11.51 -8.74 -26.21
CA GLU A 476 -11.79 -9.21 -27.57
C GLU A 476 -12.09 -8.08 -28.57
N THR A 477 -12.45 -6.88 -28.11
CA THR A 477 -12.80 -5.74 -28.98
C THR A 477 -11.64 -4.79 -29.23
N ILE A 478 -10.54 -4.92 -28.49
CA ILE A 478 -9.38 -4.05 -28.60
C ILE A 478 -8.43 -4.64 -29.63
N ASP A 479 -7.76 -3.78 -30.42
CA ASP A 479 -6.82 -4.22 -31.46
C ASP A 479 -5.38 -4.41 -30.95
N ASN A 480 -4.98 -3.65 -29.93
CA ASN A 480 -3.63 -3.66 -29.36
C ASN A 480 -3.69 -3.67 -27.83
N ALA A 481 -3.21 -4.75 -27.22
CA ALA A 481 -3.11 -4.90 -25.77
C ALA A 481 -1.66 -5.22 -25.33
N LYS A 482 -0.68 -4.62 -26.02
CA LYS A 482 0.74 -4.91 -25.83
C LYS A 482 1.22 -4.64 -24.39
N THR A 483 0.99 -3.44 -23.87
CA THR A 483 1.46 -3.02 -22.54
C THR A 483 0.79 -3.86 -21.45
N PHE A 484 -0.49 -4.15 -21.62
CA PHE A 484 -1.25 -5.05 -20.76
C PHE A 484 -0.64 -6.46 -20.74
N CYS A 485 -0.39 -7.07 -21.90
CA CYS A 485 0.21 -8.40 -22.01
C CYS A 485 1.63 -8.45 -21.39
N GLU A 486 2.49 -7.46 -21.71
CA GLU A 486 3.84 -7.38 -21.16
C GLU A 486 3.84 -7.28 -19.63
N LYS A 487 2.96 -6.45 -19.06
CA LYS A 487 2.85 -6.29 -17.60
C LYS A 487 2.26 -7.53 -16.92
N ILE A 488 1.30 -8.23 -17.53
CA ILE A 488 0.82 -9.52 -17.00
C ILE A 488 1.96 -10.54 -16.92
N LEU A 489 2.79 -10.64 -17.97
CA LEU A 489 3.94 -11.55 -17.95
C LEU A 489 4.99 -11.16 -16.92
N LEU A 490 5.20 -9.86 -16.71
CA LEU A 490 6.09 -9.35 -15.68
C LEU A 490 5.62 -9.79 -14.28
N LEU A 491 4.33 -9.59 -13.96
CA LEU A 491 3.75 -10.01 -12.69
C LEU A 491 3.78 -11.53 -12.52
N LEU A 492 3.46 -12.28 -13.58
CA LEU A 492 3.52 -13.74 -13.57
C LEU A 492 4.94 -14.26 -13.28
N ASN A 493 5.97 -13.58 -13.79
CA ASN A 493 7.36 -13.93 -13.55
C ASN A 493 7.82 -13.59 -12.12
N ARG A 494 7.29 -12.51 -11.53
CA ARG A 494 7.58 -12.08 -10.16
C ARG A 494 6.85 -12.87 -9.09
N GLU A 495 5.81 -13.62 -9.47
CA GLU A 495 4.91 -14.33 -8.52
C GLU A 495 4.28 -13.39 -7.48
N GLU A 496 4.14 -12.12 -7.83
CA GLU A 496 3.61 -11.08 -6.95
C GLU A 496 2.12 -10.87 -7.25
N ASP A 497 1.29 -10.83 -6.21
CA ASP A 497 -0.13 -10.50 -6.34
C ASP A 497 -0.39 -9.06 -5.87
N PRO A 498 -0.53 -8.09 -6.79
CA PRO A 498 -0.77 -6.70 -6.42
C PRO A 498 -2.16 -6.45 -5.81
N VAL A 499 -3.09 -7.40 -5.94
CA VAL A 499 -4.46 -7.28 -5.42
C VAL A 499 -4.55 -7.74 -3.97
N ARG A 500 -3.59 -8.54 -3.49
CA ARG A 500 -3.54 -9.00 -2.10
C ARG A 500 -3.03 -7.89 -1.17
N ILE A 501 -3.87 -6.88 -0.97
CA ILE A 501 -3.61 -5.70 -0.15
C ILE A 501 -3.90 -5.98 1.34
N PHE A 502 -4.84 -6.88 1.62
CA PHE A 502 -5.30 -7.19 2.98
C PHE A 502 -5.17 -8.68 3.31
N ASP A 503 -4.97 -8.97 4.59
CA ASP A 503 -4.91 -10.33 5.15
C ASP A 503 -6.29 -10.82 5.65
N HIS A 504 -7.36 -10.51 4.91
CA HIS A 504 -8.71 -10.96 5.23
C HIS A 504 -8.90 -12.44 4.88
N GLU A 505 -9.66 -13.15 5.71
CA GLU A 505 -9.97 -14.57 5.50
C GLU A 505 -11.43 -14.81 5.05
N PRO A 506 -11.72 -15.90 4.30
CA PRO A 506 -10.79 -16.67 3.48
C PRO A 506 -10.07 -15.82 2.43
N ALA A 507 -8.77 -16.09 2.25
CA ALA A 507 -7.97 -15.44 1.22
C ALA A 507 -8.52 -15.68 -0.20
N PRO A 508 -8.56 -14.65 -1.07
CA PRO A 508 -8.99 -14.79 -2.45
C PRO A 508 -7.98 -15.60 -3.27
N ARG A 509 -8.40 -16.03 -4.47
CA ARG A 509 -7.50 -16.67 -5.44
C ARG A 509 -6.44 -15.67 -5.92
N HIS A 510 -5.27 -16.17 -6.30
CA HIS A 510 -4.22 -15.32 -6.85
C HIS A 510 -4.70 -14.63 -8.13
N SER A 511 -4.76 -13.29 -8.12
CA SER A 511 -5.40 -12.49 -9.15
C SER A 511 -4.74 -12.61 -10.52
N VAL A 512 -3.41 -12.57 -10.56
CA VAL A 512 -2.59 -12.70 -11.79
C VAL A 512 -2.74 -14.08 -12.41
N LEU A 513 -2.63 -15.14 -11.61
CA LEU A 513 -2.82 -16.51 -12.10
C LEU A 513 -4.25 -16.72 -12.61
N LYS A 514 -5.25 -16.20 -11.89
CA LYS A 514 -6.66 -16.26 -12.27
C LYS A 514 -6.90 -15.55 -13.61
N LEU A 515 -6.40 -14.32 -13.77
CA LEU A 515 -6.52 -13.57 -15.02
C LEU A 515 -5.78 -14.26 -16.18
N ALA A 516 -4.59 -14.80 -15.95
CA ALA A 516 -3.85 -15.54 -16.97
C ALA A 516 -4.64 -16.77 -17.45
N ILE A 517 -5.24 -17.55 -16.53
CA ILE A 517 -6.11 -18.68 -16.90
C ILE A 517 -7.27 -18.22 -17.79
N ASP A 518 -7.95 -17.14 -17.40
CA ASP A 518 -9.09 -16.60 -18.13
C ASP A 518 -8.71 -16.09 -19.52
N VAL A 519 -7.61 -15.34 -19.63
CA VAL A 519 -7.14 -14.77 -20.89
C VAL A 519 -6.70 -15.85 -21.88
N PHE A 520 -6.06 -16.93 -21.41
CA PHE A 520 -5.73 -18.07 -22.25
C PHE A 520 -6.88 -19.07 -22.43
N SER A 521 -8.06 -18.82 -21.85
CA SER A 521 -9.23 -19.70 -22.00
C SER A 521 -9.96 -19.50 -23.34
N ARG A 522 -9.92 -18.30 -23.92
CA ARG A 522 -10.52 -17.96 -25.21
C ARG A 522 -9.45 -17.68 -26.26
N LYS A 523 -9.74 -18.05 -27.52
CA LYS A 523 -8.79 -17.89 -28.63
C LYS A 523 -8.46 -16.43 -28.92
N LYS A 524 -9.47 -15.57 -29.09
CA LYS A 524 -9.28 -14.15 -29.41
C LYS A 524 -8.50 -13.38 -28.35
N THR A 525 -8.72 -13.68 -27.07
CA THR A 525 -7.97 -13.04 -25.99
C THR A 525 -6.52 -13.53 -25.92
N ALA A 526 -6.29 -14.82 -26.23
CA ALA A 526 -4.95 -15.38 -26.33
C ALA A 526 -4.15 -14.85 -27.54
N GLU A 527 -4.83 -14.47 -28.62
CA GLU A 527 -4.20 -13.89 -29.84
C GLU A 527 -3.48 -12.55 -29.59
N HIS A 528 -3.78 -11.86 -28.48
CA HIS A 528 -3.05 -10.65 -28.05
C HIS A 528 -1.60 -10.93 -27.64
N PHE A 529 -1.28 -12.16 -27.22
CA PHE A 529 0.08 -12.54 -26.88
C PHE A 529 0.82 -12.94 -28.15
N TYR A 530 1.87 -12.20 -28.50
CA TYR A 530 2.70 -12.56 -29.64
C TYR A 530 3.44 -13.89 -29.38
N THR A 531 3.92 -14.54 -30.44
CA THR A 531 4.64 -15.83 -30.31
C THR A 531 5.82 -15.77 -29.33
N ASN A 532 6.50 -14.62 -29.19
CA ASN A 532 7.58 -14.46 -28.22
C ASN A 532 7.05 -14.38 -26.78
N ASP A 533 5.95 -13.67 -26.56
CA ASP A 533 5.30 -13.54 -25.25
C ASP A 533 4.79 -14.90 -24.77
N VAL A 534 4.20 -15.69 -25.68
CA VAL A 534 3.79 -17.07 -25.39
C VAL A 534 4.98 -17.94 -25.01
N LYS A 535 6.13 -17.81 -25.70
CA LYS A 535 7.35 -18.54 -25.34
C LYS A 535 7.86 -18.16 -23.94
N VAL A 536 7.84 -16.86 -23.61
CA VAL A 536 8.20 -16.37 -22.27
C VAL A 536 7.24 -16.93 -21.22
N ALA A 537 5.93 -16.93 -21.48
CA ALA A 537 4.94 -17.55 -20.59
C ALA A 537 5.24 -19.04 -20.35
N ILE A 538 5.56 -19.79 -21.41
CA ILE A 538 5.95 -21.21 -21.30
C ILE A 538 7.25 -21.37 -20.50
N ASP A 539 8.24 -20.51 -20.70
CA ASP A 539 9.50 -20.56 -19.94
C ASP A 539 9.25 -20.31 -18.44
N ILE A 540 8.37 -19.37 -18.09
CA ILE A 540 7.94 -19.15 -16.70
C ILE A 540 7.25 -20.41 -16.18
N ILE A 541 6.25 -20.94 -16.88
CA ILE A 541 5.50 -22.14 -16.46
C ILE A 541 6.44 -23.33 -16.25
N VAL A 542 7.35 -23.61 -17.17
CA VAL A 542 8.30 -24.74 -17.05
C VAL A 542 9.16 -24.60 -15.80
N ARG A 543 9.67 -23.39 -15.54
CA ARG A 543 10.44 -23.08 -14.33
C ARG A 543 9.60 -23.33 -13.07
N GLN A 544 8.40 -22.77 -13.02
CA GLN A 544 7.51 -22.92 -11.86
C GLN A 544 7.09 -24.37 -11.63
N LEU A 545 6.74 -25.10 -12.69
CA LEU A 545 6.39 -26.51 -12.59
C LEU A 545 7.57 -27.40 -12.18
N ALA A 546 8.82 -26.93 -12.30
CA ALA A 546 10.01 -27.62 -11.81
C ALA A 546 10.34 -27.26 -10.35
N ASP A 547 10.14 -26.00 -9.96
CA ASP A 547 10.47 -25.49 -8.62
C ASP A 547 9.39 -25.84 -7.57
N LEU A 548 8.11 -25.84 -7.97
CA LEU A 548 7.00 -26.11 -7.07
C LEU A 548 6.90 -27.59 -6.68
N SER A 549 6.53 -27.82 -5.41
CA SER A 549 6.32 -29.13 -4.80
C SER A 549 4.86 -29.59 -4.88
N ALA A 550 4.61 -30.87 -4.66
CA ALA A 550 3.25 -31.43 -4.62
C ALA A 550 2.41 -30.80 -3.50
N GLY A 551 1.17 -30.40 -3.81
CA GLY A 551 0.23 -29.77 -2.86
C GLY A 551 0.22 -28.24 -2.86
N ASP A 552 1.10 -27.58 -3.62
CA ASP A 552 1.00 -26.14 -3.86
C ASP A 552 -0.10 -25.86 -4.90
N THR A 553 -1.11 -25.07 -4.51
CA THR A 553 -2.27 -24.73 -5.37
C THR A 553 -1.87 -23.97 -6.64
N ARG A 554 -0.70 -23.29 -6.64
CA ARG A 554 -0.18 -22.60 -7.83
C ARG A 554 0.18 -23.56 -8.95
N ARG A 555 0.54 -24.81 -8.63
CA ARG A 555 0.89 -25.83 -9.63
C ARG A 555 -0.30 -26.14 -10.54
N GLU A 556 -1.49 -26.28 -9.96
CA GLU A 556 -2.75 -26.46 -10.69
C GLU A 556 -2.99 -25.27 -11.64
N HIS A 557 -2.79 -24.04 -11.15
CA HIS A 557 -2.99 -22.83 -11.93
C HIS A 557 -2.05 -22.76 -13.14
N TYR A 558 -0.74 -23.02 -12.95
CA TYR A 558 0.22 -23.03 -14.06
C TYR A 558 -0.09 -24.13 -15.09
N LEU A 559 -0.56 -25.30 -14.66
CA LEU A 559 -1.02 -26.36 -15.57
C LEU A 559 -2.25 -25.94 -16.38
N ARG A 560 -3.20 -25.21 -15.78
CA ARG A 560 -4.36 -24.67 -16.50
C ARG A 560 -3.98 -23.58 -17.50
N ILE A 561 -3.05 -22.69 -17.14
CA ILE A 561 -2.51 -21.68 -18.06
C ILE A 561 -1.86 -22.38 -19.25
N LEU A 562 -1.03 -23.40 -19.00
CA LEU A 562 -0.40 -24.21 -20.05
C LEU A 562 -1.42 -24.87 -20.97
N GLN A 563 -2.47 -25.47 -20.41
CA GLN A 563 -3.56 -26.08 -21.18
C GLN A 563 -4.22 -25.04 -22.11
N GLY A 564 -4.52 -23.85 -21.58
CA GLY A 564 -5.08 -22.74 -22.35
C GLY A 564 -4.15 -22.28 -23.47
N ILE A 565 -2.85 -22.10 -23.19
CA ILE A 565 -1.84 -21.75 -24.19
C ILE A 565 -1.83 -22.76 -25.32
N ILE A 566 -1.73 -24.05 -25.02
CA ILE A 566 -1.64 -25.11 -26.05
C ILE A 566 -2.94 -25.19 -26.87
N ARG A 567 -4.10 -24.97 -26.25
CA ARG A 567 -5.41 -25.01 -26.92
C ARG A 567 -5.62 -23.83 -27.86
N ASN A 568 -5.25 -22.63 -27.42
CA ASN A 568 -5.73 -21.37 -27.99
C ASN A 568 -4.64 -20.56 -28.71
N THR A 569 -3.39 -21.02 -28.72
CA THR A 569 -2.26 -20.39 -29.45
C THR A 569 -1.63 -21.33 -30.48
N GLU A 570 -0.74 -20.81 -31.33
CA GLU A 570 -0.02 -21.56 -32.38
C GLU A 570 1.14 -22.42 -31.83
N TYR A 571 0.94 -23.13 -30.71
CA TYR A 571 1.98 -23.95 -30.05
C TYR A 571 2.57 -25.03 -30.98
N SER A 572 1.73 -25.58 -31.87
CA SER A 572 2.10 -26.59 -32.86
C SER A 572 3.23 -26.15 -33.80
N SER A 573 3.34 -24.85 -34.05
CA SER A 573 4.31 -24.29 -35.01
C SER A 573 5.75 -24.28 -34.47
N HIS A 574 5.92 -24.15 -33.15
CA HIS A 574 7.23 -23.92 -32.54
C HIS A 574 7.62 -24.95 -31.48
N LEU A 575 6.67 -25.67 -30.87
CA LEU A 575 6.92 -26.74 -29.88
C LEU A 575 7.92 -26.34 -28.79
N HIS A 576 7.84 -25.09 -28.32
CA HIS A 576 8.83 -24.49 -27.42
C HIS A 576 8.82 -25.22 -26.08
N ARG A 577 10.01 -25.56 -25.57
CA ARG A 577 10.23 -26.32 -24.32
C ARG A 577 9.44 -27.63 -24.18
N ARG A 578 9.01 -28.26 -25.30
CA ARG A 578 8.20 -29.49 -25.27
C ARG A 578 8.82 -30.60 -24.42
N ASP A 579 10.11 -30.87 -24.61
CA ASP A 579 10.79 -31.96 -23.90
C ASP A 579 10.93 -31.66 -22.39
N ASP A 580 10.99 -30.38 -22.01
CA ASP A 580 11.02 -29.96 -20.61
C ASP A 580 9.65 -30.13 -19.95
N LEU A 581 8.58 -29.77 -20.68
CA LEU A 581 7.21 -30.02 -20.24
C LEU A 581 6.95 -31.51 -20.05
N LEU A 582 7.42 -32.37 -20.96
CA LEU A 582 7.36 -33.82 -20.82
C LEU A 582 8.10 -34.31 -19.57
N ARG A 583 9.28 -33.76 -19.28
CA ARG A 583 10.02 -34.07 -18.04
C ARG A 583 9.25 -33.65 -16.79
N CYS A 584 8.66 -32.45 -16.79
CA CYS A 584 7.81 -31.99 -15.68
C CYS A 584 6.58 -32.90 -15.51
N PHE A 585 5.91 -33.28 -16.59
CA PHE A 585 4.75 -34.18 -16.55
C PHE A 585 5.12 -35.55 -16.02
N ALA A 586 6.22 -36.14 -16.49
CA ALA A 586 6.73 -37.41 -15.98
C ALA A 586 7.05 -37.33 -14.48
N ARG A 587 7.69 -36.25 -14.02
CA ARG A 587 7.95 -36.00 -12.61
C ARG A 587 6.67 -35.99 -11.78
N ILE A 588 5.67 -35.21 -12.19
CA ILE A 588 4.38 -35.10 -11.49
C ILE A 588 3.66 -36.46 -11.44
N PHE A 589 3.73 -37.26 -12.51
CA PHE A 589 3.15 -38.60 -12.55
C PHE A 589 3.84 -39.61 -11.61
N CYS A 590 5.12 -39.43 -11.33
CA CYS A 590 5.88 -40.30 -10.43
C CYS A 590 5.72 -39.93 -8.95
N GLU A 591 5.05 -38.83 -8.62
CA GLU A 591 4.80 -38.43 -7.23
C GLU A 591 3.81 -39.39 -6.55
N GLU A 592 4.16 -39.90 -5.37
CA GLU A 592 3.36 -40.91 -4.66
C GLU A 592 2.40 -40.31 -3.60
N GLY A 593 2.46 -38.99 -3.36
CA GLY A 593 1.68 -38.30 -2.33
C GLY A 593 0.22 -38.02 -2.74
N GLU A 594 -0.72 -38.08 -1.78
CA GLU A 594 -2.15 -37.81 -2.07
C GLU A 594 -2.41 -36.39 -2.58
N CYS A 595 -1.60 -35.42 -2.15
CA CYS A 595 -1.64 -34.03 -2.60
C CYS A 595 -1.26 -33.84 -4.08
N SER A 596 -0.66 -34.84 -4.73
CA SER A 596 -0.31 -34.79 -6.16
C SER A 596 -1.43 -35.30 -7.07
N ARG A 597 -2.49 -35.92 -6.53
CA ARG A 597 -3.53 -36.58 -7.33
C ARG A 597 -4.27 -35.62 -8.27
N GLU A 598 -4.59 -34.42 -7.80
CA GLU A 598 -5.30 -33.42 -8.60
C GLU A 598 -4.45 -32.97 -9.79
N ASP A 599 -3.18 -32.68 -9.55
CA ASP A 599 -2.23 -32.32 -10.60
C ASP A 599 -2.02 -33.47 -11.59
N GLN A 600 -1.90 -34.72 -11.12
CA GLN A 600 -1.78 -35.89 -11.99
C GLN A 600 -3.00 -36.07 -12.89
N VAL A 601 -4.21 -35.85 -12.36
CA VAL A 601 -5.45 -35.88 -13.14
C VAL A 601 -5.40 -34.79 -14.22
N LEU A 602 -4.97 -33.58 -13.87
CA LEU A 602 -4.89 -32.47 -14.80
C LEU A 602 -3.82 -32.70 -15.89
N VAL A 603 -2.62 -33.16 -15.53
CA VAL A 603 -1.57 -33.53 -16.50
C VAL A 603 -2.06 -34.65 -17.44
N ARG A 604 -2.80 -35.64 -16.91
CA ARG A 604 -3.38 -36.71 -17.71
C ARG A 604 -4.45 -36.19 -18.67
N ALA A 605 -5.28 -35.24 -18.22
CA ALA A 605 -6.26 -34.56 -19.07
C ALA A 605 -5.57 -33.80 -20.21
N ILE A 606 -4.54 -33.00 -19.90
CA ILE A 606 -3.76 -32.25 -20.90
C ILE A 606 -3.10 -33.19 -21.92
N SER A 607 -2.45 -34.26 -21.43
CA SER A 607 -1.78 -35.25 -22.29
C SER A 607 -2.75 -36.03 -23.18
N ASN A 608 -3.98 -36.25 -22.71
CA ASN A 608 -5.03 -36.91 -23.48
C ASN A 608 -5.69 -35.99 -24.49
N GLU A 609 -5.81 -34.71 -24.17
CA GLU A 609 -6.35 -33.69 -25.07
C GLU A 609 -5.40 -33.39 -26.22
N PHE A 610 -4.09 -33.37 -25.97
CA PHE A 610 -3.06 -33.06 -26.97
C PHE A 610 -2.07 -34.22 -27.18
N PRO A 611 -2.55 -35.39 -27.66
CA PRO A 611 -1.72 -36.58 -27.80
C PRO A 611 -0.55 -36.37 -28.78
N GLN A 612 -0.72 -35.53 -29.80
CA GLN A 612 0.31 -35.21 -30.80
C GLN A 612 1.56 -34.53 -30.20
N PHE A 613 1.46 -33.94 -29.01
CA PHE A 613 2.59 -33.28 -28.36
C PHE A 613 3.14 -34.09 -27.19
N PHE A 614 2.30 -34.88 -26.50
CA PHE A 614 2.65 -35.50 -25.22
C PHE A 614 2.53 -37.02 -25.15
N LYS A 615 1.99 -37.70 -26.18
CA LYS A 615 2.04 -39.16 -26.28
C LYS A 615 3.14 -39.57 -27.25
N ALA A 616 4.05 -40.42 -26.76
CA ALA A 616 5.04 -41.11 -27.59
C ALA A 616 4.45 -42.39 -28.18
#